data_AF-A0A6H2GZB7-F1
#
_entry.id   AF-A0A6H2GZB7-F1
#
_cell.length_a   1.000
_cell.length_b   1.000
_cell.length_c   1.000
_cell.angle_alpha   90.00
_cell.angle_beta   90.00
_cell.angle_gamma   90.00
#
_symmetry.space_group_name_H-M   'P 1'
#
loop_
_entity.id
_entity.type
_entity.pdbx_description
1 polymer ?
#
loop_
_entity_poly.entity_id
_entity_poly.type
_entity_poly.pdbx_seq_one_letter_code
_entity_poly.pdbx_strand_id
1 'polypeptide(L)'
;MADVIDSFGSNGICAVCKRNPVNRWCDYVVDYSNPLTFFRDYKDFIEANRGDKYETCDLPICDKCATNVGKDRDLCPHHMGLHGKAQLPDEYQRQRQGRERAKIYTAERP
;
A
#
# COMPACT_ATOMS: atom_id res chain seq x y z
N MET A 1 20.74 11.43 6.24
CA MET A 1 19.63 10.95 5.38
C MET A 1 18.61 12.07 5.13
N ALA A 2 19.06 13.32 4.95
CA ALA A 2 18.20 14.48 4.69
C ALA A 2 18.34 14.99 3.23
N ASP A 3 19.34 14.50 2.49
CA ASP A 3 19.76 15.10 1.21
C ASP A 3 19.00 14.61 -0.03
N VAL A 4 18.11 13.61 0.10
CA VAL A 4 17.35 13.09 -1.06
C VAL A 4 16.00 13.80 -1.22
N ILE A 5 15.46 14.36 -0.13
CA ILE A 5 14.14 15.01 -0.12
C ILE A 5 14.19 16.39 -0.81
N ASP A 6 15.38 17.03 -0.83
CA ASP A 6 15.57 18.36 -1.42
C ASP A 6 15.73 18.37 -2.96
N SER A 7 15.80 17.19 -3.60
CA SER A 7 15.98 17.09 -5.06
C SER A 7 14.65 17.21 -5.84
N PHE A 8 13.52 17.09 -5.15
CA PHE A 8 12.19 17.26 -5.71
C PHE A 8 11.45 18.28 -4.85
N GLY A 9 11.90 19.54 -4.94
CA GLY A 9 11.35 20.65 -4.17
C GLY A 9 9.83 20.70 -4.19
N SER A 10 9.27 21.48 -3.27
CA SER A 10 7.83 21.68 -3.00
C SER A 10 6.96 22.10 -4.20
N ASN A 11 7.49 22.11 -5.44
CA ASN A 11 6.81 22.21 -6.72
C ASN A 11 7.51 21.37 -7.82
N GLY A 12 7.86 20.10 -7.52
CA GLY A 12 8.45 19.18 -8.48
C GLY A 12 7.54 18.93 -9.70
N ILE A 13 8.11 18.41 -10.79
CA ILE A 13 7.34 18.01 -11.97
C ILE A 13 6.89 16.56 -11.80
N CYS A 14 5.64 16.27 -12.10
CA CYS A 14 5.08 14.92 -12.05
C CYS A 14 5.95 13.92 -12.84
N ALA A 15 6.40 12.84 -12.19
CA ALA A 15 7.30 11.87 -12.80
C ALA A 15 6.67 11.10 -13.98
N VAL A 16 5.33 11.03 -14.01
CA VAL A 16 4.56 10.34 -15.06
C VAL A 16 4.42 11.21 -16.30
N CYS A 17 3.80 12.39 -16.18
CA CYS A 17 3.50 13.23 -17.34
C CYS A 17 4.60 14.23 -17.68
N LYS A 18 5.54 14.47 -16.76
CA LYS A 18 6.66 15.42 -16.89
C LYS A 18 6.23 16.86 -17.27
N ARG A 19 5.00 17.25 -16.90
CA ARG A 19 4.40 18.55 -17.30
C ARG A 19 3.74 19.29 -16.13
N ASN A 20 2.89 18.62 -15.36
CA ASN A 20 2.13 19.23 -14.28
C ASN A 20 2.91 19.22 -12.96
N PRO A 21 2.63 20.15 -12.03
CA PRO A 21 3.21 20.13 -10.68
C PRO A 21 2.80 18.87 -9.91
N VAL A 22 3.68 18.44 -9.01
CA VAL A 22 3.44 17.33 -8.07
C VAL A 22 2.51 17.79 -6.95
N ASN A 23 1.40 17.08 -6.78
CA ASN A 23 0.44 17.33 -5.70
C ASN A 23 0.20 16.07 -4.85
N ARG A 24 0.64 14.90 -5.31
CA ARG A 24 0.33 13.57 -4.76
C ARG A 24 1.55 12.65 -4.84
N TRP A 25 1.49 11.55 -4.10
CA TRP A 25 2.50 10.51 -4.06
C TRP A 25 1.86 9.14 -4.30
N CYS A 26 2.61 8.19 -4.85
CA CYS A 26 2.10 6.85 -5.11
C CYS A 26 2.24 5.95 -3.87
N ASP A 27 1.13 5.58 -3.23
CA ASP A 27 1.09 4.80 -1.99
C ASP A 27 1.09 3.28 -2.22
N TYR A 28 1.62 2.81 -3.36
CA TYR A 28 1.67 1.39 -3.65
C TYR A 28 2.78 0.74 -2.85
N VAL A 29 2.47 -0.28 -2.05
CA VAL A 29 3.48 -1.05 -1.32
C VAL A 29 4.27 -1.92 -2.28
N VAL A 30 5.58 -1.71 -2.36
CA VAL A 30 6.49 -2.43 -3.25
C VAL A 30 7.25 -3.55 -2.54
N ASP A 31 7.43 -3.44 -1.23
CA ASP A 31 8.11 -4.46 -0.44
C ASP A 31 7.58 -4.53 1.00
N TYR A 32 7.69 -5.70 1.61
CA TYR A 32 7.40 -5.95 3.02
C TYR A 32 8.66 -6.46 3.71
N SER A 33 9.26 -5.63 4.56
CA SER A 33 10.48 -5.95 5.31
C SER A 33 10.14 -6.57 6.67
N ASN A 34 9.34 -7.65 6.66
CA ASN A 34 9.05 -8.40 7.88
C ASN A 34 10.16 -9.43 8.17
N PRO A 35 10.84 -9.37 9.33
CA PRO A 35 11.80 -10.40 9.71
C PRO A 35 11.10 -11.75 9.96
N LEU A 36 11.90 -12.83 9.92
CA LEU A 36 11.46 -14.23 10.04
C LEU A 36 10.41 -14.45 11.14
N THR A 37 9.39 -15.25 10.80
CA THR A 37 8.15 -15.46 11.56
C THR A 37 8.28 -16.36 12.80
N PHE A 38 9.48 -16.88 13.09
CA PHE A 38 9.70 -17.81 14.18
C PHE A 38 10.39 -17.15 15.37
N PHE A 39 9.58 -16.78 16.35
CA PHE A 39 10.02 -16.36 17.68
C PHE A 39 9.61 -17.42 18.70
N ARG A 40 10.45 -17.64 19.71
CA ARG A 40 10.11 -18.54 20.83
C ARG A 40 9.16 -17.87 21.83
N ASP A 41 9.25 -16.54 21.95
CA ASP A 41 8.38 -15.72 22.78
C ASP A 41 7.47 -14.84 21.90
N TYR A 42 6.19 -14.76 22.27
CA TYR A 42 5.21 -13.91 21.62
C TYR A 42 5.52 -12.41 21.77
N LYS A 43 6.17 -12.00 22.87
CA LYS A 43 6.60 -10.61 23.07
C LYS A 43 7.62 -10.18 22.02
N ASP A 44 8.60 -11.03 21.73
CA ASP A 44 9.62 -10.76 20.72
C ASP A 44 9.01 -10.72 19.32
N PHE A 45 8.00 -11.56 19.05
CA PHE A 45 7.24 -11.47 17.80
C PHE A 45 6.54 -10.13 17.64
N ILE A 46 5.84 -9.65 18.68
CA ILE A 46 5.16 -8.35 18.65
C ILE A 46 6.17 -7.23 18.41
N GLU A 47 7.27 -7.19 19.17
CA GLU A 47 8.27 -6.14 19.06
C GLU A 47 8.94 -6.15 17.68
N ALA A 48 9.30 -7.34 17.19
CA ALA A 48 9.93 -7.51 15.88
C ALA A 48 8.98 -7.23 14.71
N ASN A 49 7.67 -7.15 14.92
CA ASN A 49 6.69 -6.80 13.88
C ASN A 49 5.95 -5.48 14.21
N ARG A 50 6.46 -4.71 15.17
CA ARG A 50 5.87 -3.42 15.53
C ARG A 50 6.22 -2.36 14.48
N GLY A 51 5.22 -1.58 14.11
CA GLY A 51 5.35 -0.47 13.15
C GLY A 51 5.20 -0.90 11.70
N ASP A 52 5.31 0.09 10.82
CA ASP A 52 5.14 -0.09 9.38
C ASP A 52 6.46 -0.57 8.77
N LYS A 53 6.52 -1.87 8.45
CA LYS A 53 7.66 -2.53 7.82
C LYS A 53 7.41 -2.79 6.35
N TYR A 54 7.10 -1.72 5.64
CA TYR A 54 6.86 -1.79 4.22
C TYR A 54 7.45 -0.56 3.54
N GLU A 55 7.83 -0.74 2.28
CA GLU A 55 8.29 0.35 1.42
C GLU A 55 7.18 0.68 0.43
N THR A 56 6.93 1.97 0.24
CA THR A 56 6.00 2.48 -0.76
C THR A 56 6.74 2.98 -1.99
N CYS A 57 6.04 3.00 -3.12
CA CYS A 57 6.59 3.48 -4.37
C CYS A 57 7.06 4.94 -4.27
N ASP A 58 6.33 5.78 -3.52
CA ASP A 58 6.62 7.21 -3.29
C ASP A 58 6.95 7.98 -4.57
N LEU A 59 6.32 7.60 -5.69
CA LEU A 59 6.52 8.30 -6.96
C LEU A 59 5.75 9.62 -6.92
N PRO A 60 6.42 10.77 -7.12
CA PRO A 60 5.75 12.07 -7.11
C PRO A 60 4.90 12.26 -8.37
N ILE A 61 3.60 12.47 -8.19
CA ILE A 61 2.61 12.55 -9.26
C ILE A 61 1.67 13.76 -9.11
N CYS A 62 1.07 14.18 -10.23
CA CYS A 62 0.03 15.21 -10.23
C CYS A 62 -1.36 14.58 -10.07
N ASP A 63 -2.36 15.37 -9.69
CA ASP A 63 -3.74 14.89 -9.51
C ASP A 63 -4.33 14.23 -10.76
N LYS A 64 -3.90 14.65 -11.97
CA LYS A 64 -4.34 14.06 -13.24
C LYS A 64 -3.76 12.65 -13.49
N CYS A 65 -2.60 12.36 -12.91
CA CYS A 65 -1.94 11.06 -13.05
C CYS A 65 -2.20 10.14 -11.86
N ALA A 66 -2.71 10.67 -10.75
CA ALA A 66 -3.11 9.90 -9.59
C ALA A 66 -4.47 9.22 -9.82
N THR A 67 -4.58 7.97 -9.39
CA THR A 67 -5.86 7.26 -9.26
C THR A 67 -6.08 6.93 -7.80
N ASN A 68 -7.16 7.46 -7.22
CA ASN A 68 -7.49 7.17 -5.83
C ASN A 68 -8.18 5.79 -5.71
N VAL A 69 -7.67 4.95 -4.83
CA VAL A 69 -8.15 3.56 -4.62
C VAL A 69 -8.71 3.32 -3.21
N GLY A 70 -9.19 4.36 -2.53
CA GLY A 70 -9.73 4.22 -1.18
C GLY A 70 -10.12 5.54 -0.55
N LYS A 71 -9.77 5.72 0.74
CA LYS A 71 -9.94 7.01 1.40
C LYS A 71 -8.73 7.91 1.14
N ASP A 72 -7.54 7.41 1.42
CA ASP A 72 -6.31 8.21 1.44
C ASP A 72 -5.15 7.50 0.72
N ARG A 73 -5.43 6.81 -0.40
CA ARG A 73 -4.40 6.11 -1.17
C ARG A 73 -4.47 6.47 -2.63
N ASP A 74 -3.38 7.02 -3.15
CA ASP A 74 -3.23 7.43 -4.53
C ASP A 74 -2.22 6.50 -5.23
N LEU A 75 -2.59 5.97 -6.41
CA LEU A 75 -1.72 5.12 -7.21
C LEU A 75 -1.31 5.81 -8.51
N CYS A 76 -0.07 5.59 -8.95
CA CYS A 76 0.37 5.97 -10.29
C CYS A 76 -0.22 5.01 -11.34
N PRO A 77 -0.21 5.37 -12.65
CA PRO A 77 -0.85 4.55 -13.67
C PRO A 77 -0.28 3.13 -13.78
N HIS A 78 1.02 2.96 -13.51
CA HIS A 78 1.66 1.64 -13.49
C HIS A 78 1.09 0.76 -12.37
N HIS A 79 1.08 1.27 -11.14
CA HIS A 79 0.61 0.54 -9.97
C HIS A 79 -0.90 0.36 -9.94
N MET A 80 -1.67 1.28 -10.54
CA MET A 80 -3.10 1.06 -10.75
C MET A 80 -3.36 -0.14 -11.67
N GLY A 81 -2.54 -0.32 -12.71
CA GLY A 81 -2.58 -1.49 -13.58
C GLY A 81 -2.27 -2.80 -12.87
N LEU A 82 -1.40 -2.78 -11.85
CA LEU A 82 -1.11 -3.94 -11.00
C LEU A 82 -2.21 -4.19 -9.97
N HIS A 83 -2.71 -3.14 -9.32
CA HIS A 83 -3.83 -3.21 -8.38
C HIS A 83 -5.08 -3.85 -9.02
N GLY A 84 -5.39 -3.48 -10.26
CA GLY A 84 -6.52 -4.07 -11.00
C GLY A 84 -6.36 -5.57 -11.29
N LYS A 85 -5.13 -6.08 -11.36
CA LYS A 85 -4.82 -7.51 -11.59
C LYS A 85 -4.76 -8.33 -10.31
N ALA A 86 -4.80 -7.69 -9.14
CA ALA A 86 -4.75 -8.37 -7.85
C ALA A 86 -6.06 -9.13 -7.51
N GLN A 87 -7.09 -9.07 -8.35
CA GLN A 87 -8.24 -9.95 -8.22
C GLN A 87 -7.81 -11.40 -8.46
N LEU A 88 -7.74 -12.17 -7.37
CA LEU A 88 -7.52 -13.60 -7.44
C LEU A 88 -8.64 -14.25 -8.26
N PRO A 89 -8.37 -15.31 -9.04
CA PRO A 89 -9.42 -16.05 -9.72
C PRO A 89 -10.55 -16.47 -8.75
N ASP A 90 -11.80 -16.50 -9.24
CA ASP A 90 -13.01 -16.75 -8.42
C ASP A 90 -12.92 -18.02 -7.55
N GLU A 91 -12.21 -19.03 -8.04
CA GLU A 91 -11.93 -20.28 -7.32
C GLU A 91 -11.21 -20.05 -5.98
N TYR A 92 -10.33 -19.04 -5.90
CA TYR A 92 -9.59 -18.66 -4.70
C TYR A 92 -10.33 -17.62 -3.83
N GLN A 93 -11.41 -17.01 -4.33
CA GLN A 93 -12.18 -16.00 -3.58
C GLN A 93 -13.23 -16.60 -2.64
N ARG A 94 -13.83 -17.75 -3.00
CA ARG A 94 -14.97 -18.33 -2.25
C ARG A 94 -14.63 -18.69 -0.80
N GLN A 95 -13.46 -19.27 -0.56
CA GLN A 95 -13.05 -19.70 0.77
C GLN A 95 -12.71 -18.50 1.68
N ARG A 96 -12.14 -17.43 1.10
CA ARG A 96 -11.83 -16.18 1.81
C ARG A 96 -13.11 -15.42 2.19
N GLN A 97 -14.04 -15.26 1.25
CA GLN A 97 -15.34 -14.63 1.51
C GLN A 97 -16.15 -15.40 2.56
N GLY A 98 -16.11 -16.74 2.54
CA GLY A 98 -16.77 -17.57 3.57
C GLY A 98 -16.20 -17.34 4.97
N ARG A 99 -14.88 -17.22 5.11
CA ARG A 99 -14.21 -16.95 6.39
C ARG A 99 -14.46 -15.52 6.89
N GLU A 100 -14.44 -14.53 6.02
CA GLU A 100 -14.74 -13.14 6.42
C GLU A 100 -16.22 -12.98 6.83
N ARG A 101 -17.16 -13.60 6.12
CA ARG A 101 -18.58 -13.65 6.54
C ARG A 101 -18.74 -14.32 7.90
N ALA A 102 -18.01 -15.41 8.17
CA ALA A 102 -18.06 -16.09 9.47
C ALA A 102 -17.56 -15.18 10.61
N LYS A 103 -16.50 -14.39 10.39
CA LYS A 103 -15.96 -13.44 11.38
C LYS A 103 -16.95 -12.32 11.70
N ILE A 104 -17.59 -11.74 10.68
CA ILE A 104 -18.62 -10.70 10.84
C ILE A 104 -19.81 -11.28 11.63
N TYR A 105 -20.27 -12.48 11.28
CA TYR A 105 -21.41 -13.12 11.93
C TYR A 105 -21.15 -13.49 13.41
N THR A 106 -19.91 -13.80 13.77
CA THR A 106 -19.51 -14.00 15.18
C THR A 106 -19.34 -12.69 15.96
N ALA A 107 -19.03 -11.57 15.28
CA ALA A 107 -18.87 -10.26 15.92
C ALA A 107 -20.22 -9.56 16.20
N GLU A 108 -21.30 -9.95 15.51
CA GLU A 108 -22.66 -9.41 15.69
C GLU A 108 -23.53 -10.24 16.67
N ARG A 109 -22.96 -11.24 17.35
CA ARG A 109 -23.68 -12.03 18.36
C ARG A 109 -23.54 -11.32 19.73
N PRO A 110 -24.64 -10.90 20.37
CA PRO A 110 -24.61 -10.22 21.68
C PRO A 110 -24.05 -11.12 22.79
#